data_AF-A0A971W6G8-F1
#
_entry.id   AF-A0A971W6G8-F1
#
_cell.length_a   1.000
_cell.length_b   1.000
_cell.length_c   1.000
_cell.angle_alpha   90.00
_cell.angle_beta   90.00
_cell.angle_gamma   90.00
#
_symmetry.space_group_name_H-M   'P 1'
#
loop_
_entity.id
_entity.type
_entity.pdbx_description
1 polymer ?
#
loop_
_entity_poly.entity_id
_entity_poly.type
_entity_poly.pdbx_seq_one_letter_code
_entity_poly.pdbx_strand_id
1 'polypeptide(L)'
;MMRKLVYFGLGALSLTREKAEKIMNEMIEKGEINKEEAKQFIDDAIKKGAEEKEELRKMIRQEYEELKNQLSFVTKKDLEALEARIKALEDKLQTPNP
;
A
#
# COMPACT_ATOMS: atom_id res chain seq x y z
N MET A 1 15.84 18.29 4.81
CA MET A 1 14.81 18.02 3.79
C MET A 1 13.71 17.08 4.29
N MET A 2 14.03 16.00 5.00
CA MET A 2 13.04 15.02 5.53
C MET A 2 11.85 15.63 6.28
N ARG A 3 12.07 16.59 7.20
CA ARG A 3 10.95 17.26 7.89
C ARG A 3 9.95 17.92 6.94
N LYS A 4 10.42 18.56 5.86
CA LYS A 4 9.54 19.20 4.87
C LYS A 4 8.70 18.17 4.13
N LEU A 5 9.28 17.03 3.75
CA LEU A 5 8.56 15.93 3.09
C LEU A 5 7.46 15.34 3.98
N VAL A 6 7.75 15.12 5.26
CA VAL A 6 6.74 14.63 6.22
C VAL A 6 5.61 15.63 6.40
N TYR A 7 5.91 16.92 6.58
CA TYR A 7 4.86 17.94 6.69
C TYR A 7 4.05 18.11 5.41
N PHE A 8 4.69 17.99 4.25
CA PHE A 8 4.00 18.06 2.96
C PHE A 8 3.09 16.84 2.75
N GLY A 9 3.56 15.64 3.13
CA GLY A 9 2.76 14.41 3.12
C GLY A 9 1.56 14.52 4.05
N LEU A 10 1.75 15.01 5.28
CA LEU A 10 0.64 15.23 6.23
C LEU A 10 -0.35 16.29 5.72
N GLY A 11 0.15 17.37 5.13
CA GLY A 11 -0.70 18.42 4.54
C GLY A 11 -1.52 17.90 3.36
N ALA A 12 -0.91 17.13 2.45
CA ALA A 12 -1.59 16.50 1.32
C ALA A 12 -2.62 15.45 1.78
N LEU A 13 -2.28 14.64 2.79
CA LEU A 13 -3.22 13.68 3.40
C LEU A 13 -4.37 14.35 4.15
N SER A 14 -4.18 15.58 4.64
CA SER A 14 -5.24 16.38 5.28
C SER A 14 -6.22 16.98 4.28
N LEU A 15 -5.89 16.97 2.98
CA LEU A 15 -6.78 17.43 1.93
C LEU A 15 -7.87 16.36 1.70
N THR A 16 -9.05 16.60 2.25
CA THR A 16 -10.22 15.74 2.05
C THR A 16 -11.01 16.19 0.82
N ARG A 17 -11.88 15.30 0.32
CA ARG A 17 -12.79 15.61 -0.79
C ARG A 17 -13.60 16.88 -0.55
N GLU A 18 -14.19 17.01 0.64
CA GLU A 18 -15.01 18.16 1.03
C GLU A 18 -14.21 19.48 1.01
N LYS A 19 -12.94 19.43 1.44
CA LYS A 19 -12.07 20.61 1.43
C LYS A 19 -11.63 20.99 0.01
N ALA A 20 -11.41 20.00 -0.86
CA ALA A 20 -11.13 20.21 -2.27
C ALA A 20 -12.35 20.81 -3.00
N GLU A 21 -13.55 20.26 -2.76
CA GLU A 21 -14.82 20.78 -3.31
C GLU A 21 -15.04 22.24 -2.90
N LYS A 22 -14.77 22.58 -1.62
CA LYS A 22 -14.88 23.96 -1.15
C LYS A 22 -13.94 24.92 -1.89
N ILE A 23 -12.67 24.55 -2.06
CA ILE A 23 -11.68 25.37 -2.78
C ILE A 23 -12.12 25.56 -4.23
N MET A 24 -12.57 24.50 -4.89
CA MET A 24 -13.04 24.57 -6.27
C MET A 24 -14.29 25.46 -6.41
N ASN A 25 -15.24 25.37 -5.47
CA ASN A 25 -16.41 26.24 -5.45
C ASN A 25 -16.03 27.72 -5.29
N GLU A 26 -15.07 28.04 -4.43
CA GLU A 26 -14.56 29.42 -4.29
C GLU A 26 -13.93 29.94 -5.60
N MET A 27 -13.26 29.07 -6.37
CA MET A 27 -12.69 29.43 -7.67
C MET A 27 -13.78 29.64 -8.73
N ILE A 28 -14.87 28.85 -8.68
CA ILE A 28 -16.04 29.05 -9.54
C ILE A 28 -16.72 30.39 -9.23
N GLU A 29 -16.91 30.72 -7.96
CA GLU A 29 -17.52 31.99 -7.54
C GLU A 29 -16.71 33.21 -7.98
N LYS A 30 -15.38 33.09 -8.01
CA LYS A 30 -14.47 34.11 -8.53
C LYS A 30 -14.43 34.17 -10.07
N GLY A 31 -15.07 33.22 -10.76
CA GLY A 31 -15.02 33.09 -12.20
C GLY A 31 -13.66 32.64 -12.74
N GLU A 32 -12.79 32.07 -11.89
CA GLU A 32 -11.46 31.60 -12.28
C GLU A 32 -11.53 30.25 -13.02
N ILE A 33 -12.54 29.43 -12.71
CA ILE A 33 -12.82 28.15 -13.37
C ILE A 33 -14.34 27.97 -13.53
N ASN A 34 -14.76 27.13 -14.47
CA ASN A 34 -16.15 26.72 -14.59
C ASN A 34 -16.46 25.43 -13.82
N LYS A 35 -17.74 25.07 -13.73
CA LYS A 35 -18.21 23.88 -13.00
C LYS A 35 -17.73 22.56 -13.63
N GLU A 36 -17.65 22.48 -14.95
CA GLU A 36 -17.13 21.28 -15.62
C GLU A 36 -15.65 21.07 -15.30
N GLU A 37 -14.83 22.12 -15.34
CA GLU A 37 -13.39 22.09 -15.04
C GLU A 37 -13.13 21.66 -13.59
N ALA A 38 -13.88 22.22 -12.64
CA ALA A 38 -13.79 21.83 -11.23
C ALA A 38 -14.10 20.33 -11.02
N LYS A 39 -15.14 19.83 -11.69
CA LYS A 39 -15.55 18.43 -11.59
C LYS A 39 -14.50 17.50 -12.21
N GLN A 40 -14.00 17.84 -13.39
CA GLN A 40 -12.91 17.09 -14.05
C GLN A 40 -11.67 17.02 -13.16
N PHE A 41 -11.29 18.13 -12.53
CA PHE A 41 -10.12 18.16 -11.66
C PHE A 41 -10.26 17.20 -10.46
N ILE A 42 -11.44 17.16 -9.84
CA ILE A 42 -11.70 16.23 -8.73
C ILE A 42 -11.67 14.78 -9.21
N ASP A 43 -12.30 14.48 -10.34
CA ASP A 43 -12.34 13.12 -10.90
C ASP A 43 -10.93 12.64 -11.28
N ASP A 44 -10.13 13.50 -11.90
CA ASP A 44 -8.73 13.21 -12.24
C ASP A 44 -7.86 13.01 -10.99
N ALA A 45 -8.06 13.83 -9.96
CA ALA A 45 -7.36 13.68 -8.68
C ALA A 45 -7.69 12.34 -8.00
N ILE A 46 -8.96 11.90 -8.03
CA ILE A 46 -9.38 10.61 -7.50
C ILE A 46 -8.74 9.46 -8.28
N LYS A 47 -8.79 9.54 -9.62
CA LYS A 47 -8.23 8.51 -10.49
C LYS A 47 -6.71 8.37 -10.28
N LYS A 48 -5.99 9.49 -10.30
CA LYS A 48 -4.54 9.52 -10.09
C LYS A 48 -4.17 9.03 -8.68
N GLY A 49 -4.94 9.40 -7.67
CA GLY A 49 -4.75 8.90 -6.31
C GLY A 49 -4.94 7.38 -6.20
N ALA A 50 -5.86 6.79 -6.96
CA ALA A 50 -6.04 5.34 -7.02
C ALA A 50 -4.84 4.63 -7.67
N GLU A 51 -4.32 5.18 -8.77
CA GLU A 51 -3.12 4.69 -9.47
C GLU A 51 -1.88 4.78 -8.56
N GLU A 52 -1.62 5.93 -7.95
CA GLU A 52 -0.50 6.13 -7.02
C GLU A 52 -0.56 5.20 -5.80
N LYS A 53 -1.78 4.93 -5.28
CA LYS A 53 -1.98 3.97 -4.19
C LYS A 53 -1.62 2.55 -4.61
N GLU A 54 -1.90 2.15 -5.84
CA GLU A 54 -1.54 0.83 -6.34
C GLU A 54 -0.03 0.68 -6.49
N GLU A 55 0.63 1.69 -7.05
CA GLU A 55 2.09 1.72 -7.21
C GLU A 55 2.81 1.75 -5.85
N LEU A 56 2.32 2.54 -4.90
CA LEU A 56 2.82 2.52 -3.53
C LEU A 56 2.68 1.12 -2.88
N ARG A 57 1.53 0.45 -3.09
CA ARG A 57 1.34 -0.93 -2.61
C ARG A 57 2.29 -1.91 -3.27
N LYS A 58 2.60 -1.76 -4.56
CA LYS A 58 3.59 -2.60 -5.26
C LYS A 58 4.98 -2.38 -4.68
N MET A 59 5.39 -1.12 -4.51
CA MET A 59 6.69 -0.75 -3.93
C MET A 59 6.85 -1.32 -2.52
N ILE A 60 5.86 -1.16 -1.64
CA ILE A 60 5.90 -1.72 -0.29
C ILE A 60 6.00 -3.26 -0.31
N ARG A 61 5.27 -3.93 -1.20
CA ARG A 61 5.36 -5.39 -1.33
C ARG A 61 6.72 -5.84 -1.84
N GLN A 62 7.29 -5.15 -2.82
CA GLN A 62 8.63 -5.45 -3.34
C GLN A 62 9.68 -5.27 -2.26
N GLU A 63 9.67 -4.13 -1.57
CA GLU A 63 10.59 -3.86 -0.46
C GLU A 63 10.45 -4.89 0.66
N TYR A 64 9.21 -5.31 0.97
CA TYR A 64 8.95 -6.36 1.96
C TYR A 64 9.50 -7.73 1.53
N GLU A 65 9.30 -8.13 0.27
CA GLU A 65 9.86 -9.37 -0.26
C GLU A 65 11.39 -9.33 -0.33
N GLU A 66 11.99 -8.18 -0.66
CA GLU A 66 13.44 -7.99 -0.63
C GLU A 66 13.99 -8.10 0.80
N LEU A 67 13.36 -7.44 1.77
CA LEU A 67 13.69 -7.58 3.20
C LEU A 67 13.56 -9.03 3.69
N LYS A 68 12.51 -9.75 3.28
CA LYS A 68 12.30 -11.17 3.60
C LYS A 68 13.35 -12.08 2.97
N ASN A 69 13.90 -11.73 1.81
CA ASN A 69 14.96 -12.49 1.16
C ASN A 69 16.35 -12.16 1.73
N GLN A 70 16.58 -10.92 2.17
CA GLN A 70 17.86 -10.46 2.71
C GLN A 70 18.04 -10.80 4.20
N LEU A 71 16.98 -10.69 4.97
CA LEU A 71 16.92 -11.19 6.35
C LEU A 71 16.23 -12.53 6.26
N SER A 72 16.93 -13.65 6.47
CA SER A 72 16.38 -15.03 6.43
C SER A 72 15.26 -15.26 7.46
N PHE A 73 14.14 -14.55 7.33
CA PHE A 73 12.96 -14.65 8.16
C PHE A 73 12.16 -15.85 7.67
N VAL A 74 12.34 -16.96 8.35
CA VAL A 74 11.48 -18.14 8.21
C VAL A 74 10.06 -17.70 8.57
N THR A 75 9.12 -17.79 7.63
CA THR A 75 7.71 -17.48 7.94
C THR A 75 7.12 -18.59 8.79
N LYS A 76 6.04 -18.32 9.53
CA LYS A 76 5.34 -19.36 10.31
C LYS A 76 4.94 -20.56 9.43
N LYS A 77 4.53 -20.29 8.19
CA LYS A 77 4.16 -21.32 7.21
C LYS A 77 5.35 -22.20 6.81
N ASP A 78 6.54 -21.61 6.68
CA ASP A 78 7.77 -22.36 6.38
C ASP A 78 8.14 -23.27 7.56
N LEU A 79 7.92 -22.81 8.80
CA LEU A 79 8.13 -23.60 10.01
C LEU A 79 7.15 -24.78 10.10
N GLU A 80 5.86 -24.54 9.87
CA GLU A 80 4.81 -25.57 9.85
C GLU A 80 5.07 -26.62 8.75
N ALA A 81 5.53 -26.19 7.57
CA ALA A 81 5.92 -27.09 6.48
C ALA A 81 7.13 -27.95 6.84
N LEU A 82 8.10 -27.40 7.59
CA LEU A 82 9.25 -28.14 8.08
C LEU A 82 8.83 -29.17 9.14
N GLU A 83 7.98 -28.78 10.09
CA GLU A 83 7.45 -29.64 11.14
C GLU A 83 6.66 -30.82 10.57
N ALA A 84 5.80 -30.58 9.58
CA ALA A 84 5.07 -31.63 8.88
C ALA A 84 6.02 -32.63 8.15
N ARG A 85 7.10 -32.12 7.53
CA ARG A 85 8.12 -32.98 6.91
C ARG A 85 8.90 -33.81 7.92
N ILE A 86 9.25 -33.22 9.07
CA ILE A 86 9.92 -33.93 10.16
C ILE A 86 9.04 -35.05 10.67
N LYS A 87 7.77 -34.75 10.99
CA LYS A 87 6.81 -35.76 11.47
C LYS A 87 6.63 -36.91 10.48
N ALA A 88 6.51 -36.62 9.19
CA ALA A 88 6.40 -37.65 8.15
C ALA A 88 7.66 -38.52 8.00
N LEU A 89 8.84 -37.99 8.33
CA LEU A 89 10.09 -38.75 8.36
C LEU A 89 10.21 -39.58 9.64
N GLU A 90 9.82 -39.04 10.78
CA GLU A 90 9.76 -39.75 12.06
C GLU A 90 8.80 -40.95 11.98
N ASP A 91 7.61 -40.76 11.41
CA ASP A 91 6.63 -41.84 11.21
C ASP A 91 7.19 -42.97 10.33
N LYS A 92 7.97 -42.64 9.28
CA LYS A 92 8.63 -43.63 8.40
C LYS A 92 9.79 -44.36 9.06
N LEU A 93 10.46 -43.73 10.02
CA LEU A 93 11.53 -44.36 10.80
C LEU A 93 10.99 -45.21 11.94
N GLN A 94 9.78 -44.90 12.43
CA GLN A 94 9.09 -45.67 13.47
C GLN A 94 8.29 -46.87 12.95
N THR A 95 8.00 -46.97 11.66
CA THR A 95 7.50 -48.23 11.09
C THR A 95 8.56 -49.32 11.29
N PRO A 96 8.29 -50.36 12.11
CA PRO A 96 9.22 -51.47 12.29
C PRO A 96 9.47 -52.09 10.93
N ASN A 97 10.74 -52.15 10.56
CA ASN A 97 11.19 -52.95 9.42
C ASN A 97 10.67 -54.39 9.66
N PRO A 98 9.88 -54.99 8.72
CA PRO A 98 9.43 -56.38 8.86
C PRO A 98 10.61 -57.36 8.88
#